data_AF-A0A402AJH4-F1
#
_entry.id   AF-A0A402AJH4-F1
#
_cell.length_a   1.000
_cell.length_b   1.000
_cell.length_c   1.000
_cell.angle_alpha   90.00
_cell.angle_beta   90.00
_cell.angle_gamma   90.00
#
_symmetry.space_group_name_H-M   'P 1'
#
loop_
_entity.id
_entity.type
_entity.pdbx_description
1 polymer ?
#
loop_
_entity_poly.entity_id
_entity_poly.type
_entity_poly.pdbx_seq_one_letter_code
_entity_poly.pdbx_strand_id
1 'polypeptide(L)'
;MEGPRRFCELTALVDGLSDRVLSDRLRELETEGIVKRVVYPQIPVRVEYQLTEKGYALKPVTDAIHTWAEQWVDPLQFADTTEKK
;
A
#
# COMPACT_ATOMS: atom_id res chain seq x y z
N MET A 1 -1.39 9.87 5.52
CA MET A 1 -0.34 9.06 4.86
C MET A 1 0.74 10.00 4.40
N GLU A 2 1.82 10.04 5.16
CA GLU A 2 2.89 11.02 4.98
C GLU A 2 3.94 10.48 4.00
N GLY A 3 4.15 11.27 2.94
CA GLY A 3 5.37 11.30 2.14
C GLY A 3 5.65 10.12 1.20
N PRO A 4 6.62 10.31 0.30
CA PRO A 4 7.16 9.22 -0.53
C PRO A 4 7.80 8.13 0.34
N ARG A 5 7.67 6.87 -0.05
CA ARG A 5 8.22 5.71 0.67
C ARG A 5 9.04 4.79 -0.23
N ARG A 6 10.07 4.17 0.32
CA ARG A 6 10.89 3.15 -0.35
C ARG A 6 10.16 1.80 -0.34
N PHE A 7 10.55 0.91 -1.25
CA PHE A 7 9.99 -0.44 -1.32
C PHE A 7 10.08 -1.18 0.03
N CYS A 8 11.25 -1.16 0.68
CA CYS A 8 11.44 -1.83 1.98
C CYS A 8 10.59 -1.22 3.12
N GLU A 9 10.24 0.06 3.02
CA GLU A 9 9.35 0.70 4.00
C GLU A 9 7.91 0.27 3.76
N LEU A 10 7.53 0.01 2.50
CA LEU A 10 6.20 -0.49 2.15
C LEU A 10 6.02 -1.96 2.52
N THR A 11 7.05 -2.80 2.34
CA THR A 11 6.99 -4.21 2.78
C THR A 11 6.88 -4.31 4.31
N ALA A 12 7.57 -3.44 5.05
CA ALA A 12 7.50 -3.41 6.51
C ALA A 12 6.14 -2.93 7.08
N LEU A 13 5.29 -2.30 6.27
CA LEU A 13 3.97 -1.82 6.71
C LEU A 13 2.87 -2.88 6.61
N VAL A 14 3.07 -3.93 5.82
CA VAL A 14 2.05 -4.95 5.56
C VAL A 14 2.63 -6.32 5.88
N ASP A 15 2.39 -6.78 7.11
CA ASP A 15 2.85 -8.09 7.54
C ASP A 15 2.23 -9.21 6.69
N GLY A 16 3.02 -10.22 6.36
CA GLY A 16 2.61 -11.35 5.51
C GLY A 16 2.49 -11.07 4.00
N LEU A 17 2.74 -9.85 3.52
CA LEU A 17 2.70 -9.55 2.09
C LEU A 17 4.03 -9.89 1.40
N SER A 18 4.01 -10.83 0.45
CA SER A 18 5.23 -11.16 -0.32
C SER A 18 5.71 -9.99 -1.20
N ASP A 19 7.02 -9.84 -1.34
CA ASP A 19 7.68 -8.85 -2.21
C ASP A 19 7.14 -8.90 -3.65
N ARG A 20 6.86 -10.10 -4.15
CA ARG A 20 6.29 -10.30 -5.49
C ARG A 20 4.93 -9.64 -5.61
N VAL A 21 4.02 -9.91 -4.67
CA VAL A 21 2.66 -9.36 -4.70
C VAL A 21 2.72 -7.84 -4.54
N LEU A 22 3.55 -7.31 -3.63
CA LEU A 22 3.70 -5.86 -3.49
C LEU A 22 4.21 -5.21 -4.78
N SER A 23 5.22 -5.80 -5.42
CA SER A 23 5.76 -5.31 -6.70
C SER A 23 4.70 -5.31 -7.81
N ASP A 24 3.91 -6.39 -7.91
CA ASP A 24 2.82 -6.50 -8.88
C ASP A 24 1.75 -5.44 -8.63
N ARG A 25 1.32 -5.24 -7.36
CA ARG A 25 0.35 -4.21 -7.00
C ARG A 25 0.85 -2.79 -7.23
N LEU A 26 2.11 -2.50 -6.90
CA LEU A 26 2.69 -1.17 -7.16
C LEU A 26 2.76 -0.88 -8.66
N ARG A 27 3.06 -1.89 -9.49
CA ARG A 27 3.05 -1.76 -10.95
C ARG A 27 1.65 -1.50 -11.50
N GLU A 28 0.63 -2.19 -10.99
CA GLU A 28 -0.77 -1.95 -11.36
C GLU A 28 -1.17 -0.51 -10.99
N LEU A 29 -0.90 -0.07 -9.76
CA LEU A 29 -1.22 1.28 -9.31
C LEU A 29 -0.45 2.38 -10.05
N GLU A 30 0.79 2.09 -10.47
CA GLU A 30 1.57 2.97 -11.35
C GLU A 30 0.95 3.06 -12.75
N THR A 31 0.54 1.93 -13.31
CA THR A 31 -0.12 1.86 -14.64
C THR A 31 -1.44 2.63 -14.64
N GLU A 32 -2.20 2.55 -13.54
CA GLU A 32 -3.45 3.31 -13.35
C GLU A 32 -3.21 4.79 -12.98
N GLY A 33 -1.95 5.23 -12.84
CA GLY A 33 -1.59 6.60 -12.48
C GLY A 33 -2.03 7.00 -11.07
N ILE A 34 -2.21 6.04 -10.16
CA ILE A 34 -2.54 6.26 -8.75
C ILE A 34 -1.27 6.44 -7.93
N VAL A 35 -0.22 5.71 -8.27
CA VAL A 35 1.11 5.80 -7.68
C VAL A 35 2.11 6.29 -8.72
N LYS A 36 3.10 7.08 -8.29
CA LYS A 36 4.25 7.48 -9.10
C LYS A 36 5.52 6.90 -8.50
N ARG A 37 6.31 6.24 -9.33
CA ARG A 37 7.67 5.81 -9.00
C ARG A 37 8.66 6.92 -9.34
N VAL A 38 9.47 7.33 -8.37
CA VAL A 38 10.50 8.36 -8.51
C VAL A 38 11.87 7.74 -8.29
N VAL A 39 12.75 7.90 -9.27
CA VAL A 39 14.15 7.45 -9.19
C VAL A 39 15.03 8.66 -8.94
N TYR A 40 15.77 8.65 -7.84
CA TYR A 40 16.75 9.67 -7.51
C TYR A 40 18.14 9.17 -7.92
N PRO A 41 18.77 9.75 -8.95
CA PRO A 41 20.08 9.35 -9.44
C PRO A 41 21.19 9.93 -8.54
N GLN A 42 21.27 9.41 -7.32
CA GLN A 42 22.34 9.69 -6.36
C GLN A 42 23.09 8.39 -6.03
N ILE A 43 24.19 8.48 -5.29
CA ILE A 43 24.91 7.31 -4.79
C ILE A 43 24.64 7.19 -3.28
N PRO A 44 24.00 6.10 -2.80
CA PRO A 44 23.38 5.00 -3.55
C PRO A 44 22.06 5.41 -4.24
N VAL A 45 21.74 4.75 -5.36
CA VAL A 45 20.49 5.02 -6.10
C VAL A 45 19.29 4.76 -5.21
N ARG A 46 18.34 5.70 -5.18
CA ARG A 46 17.15 5.62 -4.34
C ARG A 46 15.90 5.58 -5.21
N VAL A 47 14.97 4.70 -4.88
CA VAL A 47 13.66 4.60 -5.52
C VAL A 47 12.59 4.82 -4.46
N GLU A 48 11.65 5.71 -4.75
CA GLU A 48 10.51 6.00 -3.89
C GLU A 48 9.20 5.89 -4.66
N TYR A 49 8.13 5.61 -3.93
CA TYR A 49 6.77 5.53 -4.40
C TYR A 49 5.94 6.56 -3.65
N GLN A 50 5.14 7.32 -4.39
CA GLN A 50 4.26 8.34 -3.83
C GLN A 50 2.89 8.29 -4.51
N LEU A 51 1.84 8.69 -3.79
CA LEU A 51 0.54 8.89 -4.42
C LEU A 51 0.60 10.06 -5.39
N THR A 52 -0.11 9.93 -6.50
CA THR A 52 -0.43 11.05 -7.40
C THR A 52 -1.62 11.83 -6.85
N GLU A 53 -1.98 12.93 -7.50
CA GLU A 53 -3.24 13.64 -7.20
C GLU A 53 -4.46 12.71 -7.30
N LYS A 54 -4.50 11.84 -8.32
CA LYS A 54 -5.53 10.79 -8.46
C LYS A 54 -5.54 9.85 -7.26
N GLY A 55 -4.35 9.44 -6.78
CA GLY A 55 -4.25 8.58 -5.60
C GLY A 55 -4.69 9.24 -4.31
N TYR A 56 -4.33 10.51 -4.08
CA TYR A 56 -4.82 11.26 -2.93
C TYR A 56 -6.34 11.49 -2.97
N ALA A 57 -6.92 11.66 -4.16
CA ALA A 57 -8.36 11.82 -4.33
C ALA A 57 -9.17 10.57 -3.95
N LEU A 58 -8.54 9.39 -3.79
CA LEU A 58 -9.20 8.18 -3.30
C LEU A 58 -9.40 8.15 -1.78
N LYS A 59 -8.71 9.03 -1.04
CA LYS A 59 -8.76 9.08 0.44
C LYS A 59 -10.19 9.08 1.01
N PRO A 60 -11.16 9.86 0.50
CA PRO A 60 -12.51 9.86 1.04
C PRO A 60 -13.22 8.51 0.87
N VAL A 61 -12.94 7.79 -0.23
CA VAL A 61 -13.53 6.48 -0.52
C VAL A 61 -12.94 5.43 0.42
N THR A 62 -11.62 5.42 0.61
CA THR A 62 -10.97 4.50 1.54
C THR A 62 -11.40 4.75 2.99
N ASP A 63 -11.60 6.02 3.36
CA ASP A 63 -12.09 6.38 4.69
C ASP A 63 -13.53 5.92 4.91
N ALA A 64 -14.40 6.08 3.91
CA ALA A 64 -15.77 5.57 3.98
C ALA A 64 -15.83 4.04 4.13
N ILE A 65 -14.98 3.31 3.39
CA ILE A 65 -14.85 1.85 3.54
C ILE A 65 -14.35 1.50 4.94
N HIS A 66 -13.37 2.23 5.47
CA HIS A 66 -12.85 2.02 6.81
C HIS A 66 -13.93 2.23 7.87
N THR A 67 -14.68 3.34 7.82
CA THR A 67 -15.76 3.61 8.78
C THR A 67 -16.85 2.54 8.72
N TRP A 68 -17.20 2.08 7.51
CA TRP A 68 -18.11 0.95 7.37
C TRP A 68 -17.54 -0.33 8.01
N ALA A 69 -16.26 -0.63 7.78
CA ALA A 69 -15.63 -1.82 8.32
C ALA A 69 -15.60 -1.81 9.86
N GLU A 70 -15.31 -0.67 10.50
CA GLU A 70 -15.34 -0.54 11.96
C GLU A 70 -16.69 -0.90 12.58
N GLN A 71 -17.78 -0.69 11.85
CA GLN A 71 -19.13 -0.98 12.34
C GLN A 71 -19.54 -2.44 12.14
N TRP A 72 -19.05 -3.10 11.08
CA TRP A 72 -19.61 -4.38 10.61
C TRP A 72 -18.62 -5.53 10.57
N VAL A 73 -17.32 -5.25 10.57
CA VAL A 73 -16.25 -6.25 10.47
C VAL A 73 -15.70 -6.46 11.87
N ASP A 74 -16.02 -7.62 12.47
CA ASP A 74 -15.48 -7.99 13.78
C ASP A 74 -14.00 -8.40 13.63
N PRO A 75 -13.05 -7.68 14.26
CA PRO A 75 -11.63 -8.01 14.16
C PRO A 75 -11.29 -9.42 14.68
N LEU A 76 -12.13 -10.00 15.55
CA LEU A 76 -11.91 -11.32 16.12
C LEU A 76 -12.26 -12.47 15.16
N GLN A 77 -12.97 -12.21 14.06
CA GLN A 77 -13.30 -13.26 13.07
C GLN A 77 -12.17 -13.56 12.08
N PHE A 78 -11.18 -12.67 11.95
CA PHE A 78 -10.07 -12.84 10.99
C PHE A 78 -8.81 -13.47 11.60
N ALA A 79 -8.77 -13.67 12.92
CA ALA A 79 -7.62 -14.23 13.62
C ALA A 79 -7.41 -15.73 13.38
N ASP A 80 -8.41 -16.47 12.88
CA ASP A 80 -8.38 -17.93 12.79
C ASP A 80 -7.86 -18.52 11.46
N THR A 81 -7.43 -17.70 10.49
CA THR A 81 -7.07 -18.22 9.14
C THR A 81 -5.56 -18.27 8.82
N THR A 82 -4.68 -17.84 9.73
CA THR A 82 -3.22 -17.83 9.50
C THR A 82 -2.45 -18.99 10.16
N GLU A 83 -3.12 -19.99 10.71
CA GLU A 83 -2.52 -21.27 11.11
C GLU A 83 -3.07 -22.43 10.25
N LYS A 84 -2.53 -22.59 9.04
CA LYS A 84 -2.30 -23.88 8.34
C LYS A 84 -1.96 -23.64 6.87
N LYS A 85 -0.67 -23.62 6.55
CA LYS A 85 0.00 -24.65 5.73
C LYS A 85 1.47 -24.29 5.48
#